data_AF-A0A6V8KXE1-F1
#
_entry.id   AF-A0A6V8KXE1-F1
#
_cell.length_a   1.000
_cell.length_b   1.000
_cell.length_c   1.000
_cell.angle_alpha   90.00
_cell.angle_beta   90.00
_cell.angle_gamma   90.00
#
_symmetry.space_group_name_H-M   'P 1'
#
loop_
_entity.id
_entity.type
_entity.pdbx_description
1 polymer ?
#
loop_
_entity_poly.entity_id
_entity_poly.type
_entity_poly.pdbx_seq_one_letter_code
_entity_poly.pdbx_strand_id
1 'polypeptide(L)'
;MAGGSAELDLTVAAAGNTDVVRAKMRTLEMLNIADGIEDILITLDTQYHLIRPLGTRGGKGLFLYLALSKSRANLGMARHQLRMIESSIEI
;
A
#
# COMPACT_ATOMS: atom_id res chain seq x y z
N MET A 1 -7.49 18.72 -13.75
CA MET A 1 -8.80 18.44 -13.14
C MET A 1 -8.68 17.18 -12.31
N ALA A 2 -9.00 17.30 -11.02
CA ALA A 2 -8.95 16.23 -10.04
C ALA A 2 -10.18 15.31 -10.17
N GLY A 3 -9.98 14.02 -9.88
CA GLY A 3 -11.04 13.07 -9.52
C GLY A 3 -11.94 12.57 -10.64
N GLY A 4 -11.95 11.26 -10.89
CA GLY A 4 -12.97 10.62 -11.72
C GLY A 4 -12.43 9.63 -12.75
N SER A 5 -11.70 8.61 -12.32
CA SER A 5 -11.57 7.38 -13.11
C SER A 5 -12.37 6.30 -12.39
N ALA A 6 -13.46 5.84 -13.02
CA ALA A 6 -14.33 4.73 -12.61
C ALA A 6 -14.32 4.48 -11.09
N GLU A 7 -15.15 5.24 -10.37
CA GLU A 7 -15.32 5.27 -8.91
C GLU A 7 -14.77 4.03 -8.23
N LEU A 8 -13.46 4.05 -7.95
CA LEU A 8 -12.82 3.04 -7.15
C LEU A 8 -13.48 3.17 -5.79
N ASP A 9 -14.35 2.23 -5.46
CA ASP A 9 -14.96 2.19 -4.15
C ASP A 9 -13.83 2.00 -3.14
N LEU A 10 -13.43 3.12 -2.53
CA LEU A 10 -12.32 3.18 -1.60
C LEU A 10 -12.61 2.29 -0.38
N THR A 11 -13.88 2.09 -0.02
CA THR A 11 -14.28 1.22 1.07
C THR A 11 -14.07 -0.25 0.70
N VAL A 12 -14.50 -0.67 -0.48
CA VAL A 12 -14.26 -2.05 -0.97
C VAL A 12 -12.76 -2.29 -1.16
N ALA A 13 -12.05 -1.35 -1.75
CA ALA A 13 -10.60 -1.43 -1.92
C ALA A 13 -9.88 -1.49 -0.57
N ALA A 14 -10.28 -0.68 0.41
CA ALA A 14 -9.68 -0.72 1.75
C ALA A 14 -9.91 -2.08 2.44
N ALA A 15 -11.13 -2.63 2.38
CA ALA A 15 -11.45 -3.93 2.95
C ALA A 15 -10.64 -5.04 2.29
N GLY A 16 -10.64 -5.11 0.95
CA GLY A 16 -9.90 -6.12 0.21
C GLY A 16 -8.39 -6.04 0.45
N ASN A 17 -7.80 -4.85 0.47
CA ASN A 17 -6.37 -4.69 0.73
C ASN A 17 -6.00 -4.98 2.20
N THR A 18 -6.91 -4.74 3.14
CA THR A 18 -6.72 -5.16 4.55
C THR A 18 -6.56 -6.68 4.64
N ASP A 19 -7.36 -7.43 3.88
CA ASP A 19 -7.26 -8.88 3.84
C ASP A 19 -5.93 -9.35 3.25
N VAL A 20 -5.46 -8.70 2.18
CA VAL A 20 -4.16 -8.99 1.56
C VAL A 20 -3.02 -8.78 2.56
N VAL A 21 -2.97 -7.62 3.23
CA VAL A 21 -1.93 -7.31 4.22
C VAL A 21 -1.96 -8.31 5.37
N ARG A 22 -3.15 -8.57 5.93
CA ARG A 22 -3.33 -9.49 7.06
C ARG A 22 -2.93 -10.91 6.71
N ALA A 23 -3.32 -11.40 5.53
CA ALA A 23 -2.94 -12.72 5.06
C ALA A 23 -1.42 -12.84 4.92
N LYS A 24 -0.75 -11.84 4.33
CA LYS A 24 0.70 -11.85 4.17
C LYS A 24 1.44 -11.83 5.51
N MET A 25 1.00 -10.99 6.46
CA MET A 25 1.56 -10.94 7.82
C MET A 25 1.47 -12.31 8.51
N ARG A 26 0.30 -12.96 8.45
CA ARG A 26 0.12 -14.31 8.99
C ARG A 26 1.03 -15.33 8.29
N THR A 27 1.24 -15.23 6.99
CA THR A 27 2.18 -16.11 6.28
C THR A 27 3.62 -15.91 6.77
N LEU A 28 4.07 -14.69 7.02
CA LEU A 28 5.40 -14.43 7.58
C LEU A 28 5.56 -15.06 8.96
N GLU A 29 4.55 -14.95 9.81
CA GLU A 29 4.51 -15.62 11.12
C GLU A 29 4.59 -17.14 10.99
N MET A 30 3.78 -17.75 10.10
CA MET A 30 3.78 -19.20 9.85
C MET A 30 5.12 -19.71 9.29
N LEU A 31 5.82 -18.90 8.50
CA LEU A 31 7.13 -19.21 7.95
C LEU A 31 8.28 -18.86 8.91
N ASN A 32 7.99 -18.32 10.10
CA ASN A 32 8.97 -17.84 11.08
C ASN A 32 9.98 -16.83 10.49
N ILE A 33 9.51 -15.95 9.59
CA ILE A 33 10.29 -14.86 9.01
C ILE A 33 10.11 -13.64 9.91
N ALA A 34 11.22 -13.12 10.46
CA ALA A 34 11.21 -11.99 11.38
C ALA A 34 11.10 -10.60 10.71
N ASP A 35 11.16 -10.56 9.38
CA ASP A 35 11.12 -9.32 8.61
C ASP A 35 9.73 -8.69 8.56
N GLY A 36 9.70 -7.36 8.52
CA GLY A 36 8.48 -6.59 8.26
C GLY A 36 8.21 -6.43 6.76
N ILE A 37 6.96 -6.09 6.42
CA ILE A 37 6.59 -5.73 5.05
C ILE A 37 7.01 -4.27 4.80
N GLU A 38 7.98 -4.02 3.92
CA GLU A 38 8.35 -2.66 3.49
C GLU A 38 7.28 -2.04 2.59
N ASP A 39 6.89 -2.76 1.54
CA ASP A 39 5.74 -2.46 0.70
C ASP A 39 5.25 -3.72 -0.04
N ILE A 40 4.01 -3.69 -0.50
CA ILE A 40 3.43 -4.69 -1.40
C ILE A 40 3.15 -4.00 -2.74
N LEU A 41 3.76 -4.50 -3.81
CA LEU A 41 3.45 -4.11 -5.17
C LEU A 41 2.59 -5.19 -5.84
N ILE A 42 1.37 -4.84 -6.22
CA ILE A 42 0.52 -5.66 -7.08
C ILE A 42 0.52 -5.03 -8.47
N THR A 43 0.92 -5.81 -9.47
CA THR A 43 0.96 -5.35 -10.85
C THR A 43 -0.22 -5.93 -11.62
N LEU A 44 -1.09 -5.06 -12.12
CA LEU A 44 -2.18 -5.40 -13.04
C LEU A 44 -1.78 -5.09 -14.48
N ASP A 45 -2.67 -5.32 -15.43
CA ASP A 45 -2.39 -5.07 -16.85
C ASP A 45 -2.13 -3.58 -17.12
N THR A 46 -2.95 -2.71 -16.53
CA THR A 46 -2.91 -1.25 -16.75
C THR A 46 -2.52 -0.45 -15.52
N GLN A 47 -2.45 -1.08 -14.35
CA GLN A 47 -2.26 -0.41 -13.06
C GLN A 47 -1.18 -1.05 -12.19
N TYR A 48 -0.51 -0.23 -11.39
CA TYR A 48 0.26 -0.67 -10.23
C TYR A 48 -0.51 -0.29 -8.97
N HIS A 49 -0.66 -1.23 -8.05
CA HIS A 49 -1.18 -0.97 -6.71
C HIS A 49 -0.04 -1.12 -5.71
N LEU A 50 0.19 -0.07 -4.92
CA LEU A 50 1.16 -0.05 -3.85
C LEU A 50 0.45 -0.01 -2.51
N ILE A 51 0.85 -0.88 -1.60
CA ILE A 51 0.44 -0.87 -0.19
C ILE A 51 1.69 -0.68 0.67
N ARG A 52 1.70 0.34 1.52
CA ARG A 52 2.81 0.62 2.44
C ARG A 52 2.31 0.62 3.88
N PRO A 53 2.60 -0.41 4.69
CA PRO A 53 2.34 -0.39 6.12
C PRO A 53 3.03 0.80 6.79
N LEU A 54 2.39 1.41 7.80
CA LEU A 54 3.01 2.46 8.59
C LEU A 54 3.87 1.82 9.70
N GLY A 55 5.16 2.17 9.75
CA GLY A 55 6.09 1.67 10.76
C GLY A 55 6.10 2.46 12.08
N THR A 56 5.38 3.58 12.17
CA THR A 56 5.38 4.45 13.36
C THR A 56 4.59 3.84 14.52
N ARG A 57 4.96 4.18 15.77
CA ARG A 57 4.32 3.63 16.99
C ARG A 57 2.80 3.86 17.05
N GLY A 58 2.30 4.98 16.54
CA GLY A 58 0.87 5.29 16.42
C GLY A 58 0.19 4.69 15.18
N GLY A 59 0.96 4.26 14.18
CA GLY A 59 0.46 3.73 12.90
C GLY A 59 0.29 2.22 12.83
N LYS A 60 0.48 1.49 13.95
CA LYS A 60 0.46 0.02 13.94
C LYS A 60 -0.89 -0.52 13.46
N GLY A 61 -0.89 -1.21 12.32
CA GLY A 61 -2.10 -1.75 11.68
C GLY A 61 -2.71 -0.86 10.60
N LEU A 62 -2.14 0.32 10.36
CA LEU A 62 -2.50 1.20 9.24
C LEU A 62 -1.55 1.01 8.07
N PHE A 63 -2.03 1.32 6.86
CA PHE A 63 -1.24 1.31 5.64
C PHE A 63 -1.72 2.39 4.67
N LEU A 64 -0.80 2.89 3.84
CA LEU A 64 -1.11 3.72 2.68
C LEU A 64 -1.43 2.83 1.49
N TYR A 65 -2.43 3.20 0.70
CA TYR A 65 -2.79 2.54 -0.56
C TYR A 65 -2.75 3.54 -1.70
N LEU A 66 -2.09 3.16 -2.81
CA LEU A 66 -1.93 3.99 -3.99
C LEU A 66 -2.12 3.17 -5.26
N ALA A 67 -3.12 3.54 -6.06
CA ALA A 67 -3.35 2.99 -7.40
C ALA A 67 -2.78 3.93 -8.47
N LEU A 68 -1.95 3.40 -9.36
CA LEU A 68 -1.19 4.15 -10.35
C LEU A 68 -1.44 3.57 -11.75
N SER A 69 -1.55 4.43 -12.76
CA SER A 69 -1.60 4.01 -14.17
C SER A 69 -0.20 3.65 -14.67
N LYS A 70 0.01 2.41 -15.15
CA LYS A 70 1.33 1.91 -15.62
C LYS A 70 1.91 2.74 -16.77
N SER A 71 1.05 3.24 -17.67
CA SER A 71 1.47 4.07 -18.81
C SER A 71 2.02 5.44 -18.42
N ARG A 72 1.79 5.89 -17.17
CA ARG A 72 2.16 7.25 -16.72
C ARG A 72 3.00 7.28 -15.45
N ALA A 73 3.01 6.20 -14.68
CA ALA A 73 3.59 6.19 -13.35
C ALA A 73 5.10 5.90 -13.37
N ASN A 74 5.83 6.62 -12.53
CA ASN A 74 7.20 6.28 -12.15
C ASN A 74 7.17 5.57 -10.79
N LEU A 75 7.42 4.25 -10.79
CA LEU A 75 7.35 3.43 -9.59
C LEU A 75 8.38 3.82 -8.52
N GLY A 76 9.59 4.20 -8.94
CA GLY A 76 10.64 4.64 -8.02
C GLY A 76 10.25 5.92 -7.30
N MET A 77 9.71 6.89 -8.04
CA MET A 77 9.20 8.14 -7.47
C MET A 77 7.98 7.91 -6.58
N ALA A 78 7.07 7.02 -6.95
CA ALA A 78 5.92 6.67 -6.13
C ALA A 78 6.34 6.08 -4.77
N ARG A 79 7.28 5.13 -4.77
CA ARG A 79 7.84 4.55 -3.53
C ARG A 79 8.56 5.60 -2.68
N HIS A 80 9.33 6.48 -3.31
CA HIS A 80 9.98 7.58 -2.62
C HIS A 80 8.95 8.50 -1.95
N GLN A 81 7.90 8.89 -2.67
CA GLN A 81 6.86 9.77 -2.14
C GLN A 81 6.09 9.12 -0.98
N LEU A 82 5.76 7.83 -1.09
CA LEU A 82 5.10 7.09 -0.01
C LEU A 82 5.95 7.02 1.25
N ARG A 83 7.27 6.83 1.13
CA ARG A 83 8.20 6.91 2.27
C ARG A 83 8.21 8.29 2.93
N MET A 84 8.25 9.35 2.13
CA MET A 84 8.20 10.72 2.65
C MET A 84 6.90 11.00 3.40
N ILE A 85 5.76 10.59 2.83
CA ILE A 85 4.43 10.75 3.45
C ILE A 85 4.35 9.96 4.75
N GLU A 86 4.79 8.69 4.76
CA GLU A 86 4.85 7.90 5.99
C GLU A 86 5.63 8.63 7.08
N SER A 87 6.81 9.19 6.74
CA SER A 87 7.67 9.87 7.73
C SER A 87 7.08 11.18 8.28
N SER A 88 6.20 11.84 7.52
CA SER A 88 5.57 13.09 7.94
C SER A 88 4.26 12.90 8.70
N ILE A 89 3.75 11.66 8.77
CA ILE A 89 2.53 11.34 9.49
C ILE A 89 2.87 11.19 10.98
N GLU A 90 2.56 12.23 11.75
CA GLU A 90 2.52 12.16 13.22
C GLU A 90 1.16 11.59 13.64
N ILE A 91 1.14 10.39 14.23
CA ILE A 91 -0.03 9.75 14.85
C ILE A 91 0.29 9.49 16.32
#